data_AF-A0A067EI39-F1
#
_entry.id   AF-A0A067EI39-F1
#
_cell.length_a   1.000
_cell.length_b   1.000
_cell.length_c   1.000
_cell.angle_alpha   90.00
_cell.angle_beta   90.00
_cell.angle_gamma   90.00
#
_symmetry.space_group_name_H-M   'P 1'
#
loop_
_entity.id
_entity.type
_entity.pdbx_description
1 polymer ?
#
loop_
_entity_poly.entity_id
_entity_poly.type
_entity_poly.pdbx_seq_one_letter_code
_entity_poly.pdbx_strand_id
1 'polypeptide(L)'
;MEQMNELEIAISKAELLLRLGNWSTHCSAFDCGDQEQLEFVRLETMTKNLAMSRAQTQQKDFKTALMEVELQVSIHLAKLLEPTIDPALACTTALSVDGEDGIVCGVCQEEMEKEHEARAIMECMHMFHDSCILKWLKINNTCPLCRATCKPKKLHFQEIKI
;
A
#
# COMPACT_ATOMS: atom_id res chain seq x y z
N MET A 1 -8.78 11.95 24.99
CA MET A 1 -7.86 11.70 23.88
C MET A 1 -8.49 10.60 23.05
N GLU A 2 -8.84 10.89 21.81
CA GLU A 2 -9.32 9.87 20.86
C GLU A 2 -8.24 8.79 20.72
N GLN A 3 -8.64 7.52 20.85
CA GLN A 3 -7.74 6.40 20.64
C GLN A 3 -7.52 6.23 19.14
N MET A 4 -6.26 6.31 18.72
CA MET A 4 -5.88 6.11 17.32
C MET A 4 -6.05 4.64 16.94
N ASN A 5 -6.68 4.36 15.79
CA ASN A 5 -6.89 3.00 15.28
C ASN A 5 -5.70 2.52 14.42
N GLU A 6 -5.70 1.24 14.00
CA GLU A 6 -4.58 0.64 13.26
C GLU A 6 -4.30 1.34 11.92
N LEU A 7 -5.35 1.77 11.23
CA LEU A 7 -5.26 2.46 9.96
C LEU A 7 -4.59 3.82 10.14
N GLU A 8 -4.97 4.58 11.17
CA GLU A 8 -4.37 5.88 11.47
C GLU A 8 -2.89 5.76 11.83
N ILE A 9 -2.49 4.76 12.64
CA ILE A 9 -1.05 4.53 12.89
C ILE A 9 -0.33 4.10 11.60
N ALA A 10 -0.95 3.30 10.74
CA ALA A 10 -0.36 2.91 9.46
C ALA A 10 -0.17 4.10 8.51
N ILE A 11 -1.14 5.03 8.44
CA ILE A 11 -1.03 6.27 7.66
C ILE A 11 0.15 7.11 8.16
N SER A 12 0.23 7.38 9.46
CA SER A 12 1.35 8.17 10.01
C SER A 12 2.70 7.46 9.84
N LYS A 13 2.74 6.12 9.92
CA LYS A 13 3.96 5.34 9.60
C LYS A 13 4.35 5.48 8.13
N ALA A 14 3.39 5.43 7.21
CA ALA A 14 3.65 5.59 5.77
C ALA A 14 4.21 6.99 5.46
N GLU A 15 3.63 8.04 6.04
CA GLU A 15 4.12 9.40 5.91
C GLU A 15 5.57 9.54 6.41
N LEU A 16 5.87 9.03 7.61
CA LEU A 16 7.22 9.04 8.17
C LEU A 16 8.22 8.31 7.26
N LEU A 17 7.86 7.12 6.76
CA LEU A 17 8.71 6.33 5.86
C LEU A 17 8.99 7.07 4.54
N LEU A 18 8.00 7.75 3.98
CA LEU A 18 8.18 8.54 2.76
C LEU A 18 9.04 9.79 2.98
N ARG A 19 8.92 10.46 4.14
CA ARG A 19 9.81 11.58 4.49
C ARG A 19 11.26 11.09 4.63
N LEU A 20 11.47 9.97 5.31
CA LEU A 20 12.79 9.35 5.49
C LEU A 20 13.41 8.88 4.16
N GLY A 21 12.60 8.39 3.22
CA GLY A 21 13.04 7.99 1.88
C GLY A 21 13.47 9.16 0.97
N ASN A 22 13.02 10.38 1.27
CA ASN A 22 13.26 11.59 0.48
C ASN A 22 14.24 12.57 1.17
N TRP A 23 15.35 12.03 1.68
CA TRP A 23 16.38 12.76 2.43
C TRP A 23 16.88 14.04 1.75
N SER A 24 16.97 14.06 0.41
CA SER A 24 17.49 15.20 -0.36
C SER A 24 16.59 16.44 -0.36
N THR A 25 15.30 16.32 -0.07
CA THR A 25 14.33 17.42 -0.14
C THR A 25 13.99 18.07 1.20
N HIS A 26 14.26 17.41 2.31
CA HIS A 26 13.87 17.87 3.66
C HIS A 26 15.04 18.33 4.54
N CYS A 27 16.28 18.21 4.08
CA CYS A 27 17.45 18.43 4.92
C CYS A 27 18.00 19.87 4.76
N SER A 28 17.51 20.83 5.56
CA SER A 28 18.32 22.02 5.89
C SER A 28 19.32 21.61 6.96
N ALA A 29 20.60 21.90 6.73
CA ALA A 29 21.71 21.47 7.59
C ALA A 29 21.44 21.74 9.09
N PHE A 30 21.65 20.70 9.91
CA PHE A 30 21.85 20.67 11.38
C PHE A 30 20.81 20.04 12.32
N ASP A 31 19.60 19.61 11.92
CA ASP A 31 18.66 18.99 12.90
C ASP A 31 17.73 17.88 12.34
N CYS A 32 18.19 17.09 11.37
CA CYS A 32 17.34 16.18 10.58
C CYS A 32 17.10 14.79 11.21
N GLY A 33 17.49 14.57 12.47
CA GLY A 33 17.44 13.25 13.11
C GLY A 33 16.41 13.14 14.23
N ASP A 34 16.25 14.20 15.01
CA ASP A 34 15.57 14.11 16.31
C ASP A 34 14.05 14.13 16.16
N GLN A 35 13.51 14.89 15.20
CA GLN A 35 12.07 14.98 14.98
C GLN A 35 11.47 13.67 14.44
N GLU A 36 12.09 13.05 13.45
CA GLU A 36 11.68 11.76 12.89
C GLU A 36 11.83 10.62 13.91
N GLN A 37 12.90 10.64 14.73
CA GLN A 37 13.07 9.68 15.82
C GLN A 37 11.99 9.82 16.89
N LEU A 38 11.64 11.05 17.27
CA LEU A 38 10.54 11.32 18.19
C LEU A 38 9.19 10.85 17.63
N GLU A 39 8.93 11.06 16.34
CA GLU A 39 7.73 10.54 15.69
C GLU A 39 7.70 9.01 15.65
N PHE A 40 8.82 8.35 15.37
CA PHE A 40 8.93 6.90 15.42
C PHE A 40 8.56 6.35 16.81
N VAL A 41 9.18 6.92 17.86
CA VAL A 41 8.90 6.55 19.26
C VAL A 41 7.45 6.80 19.63
N ARG A 42 6.87 7.92 19.17
CA ARG A 42 5.45 8.23 19.35
C ARG A 42 4.56 7.15 18.71
N LEU A 43 4.84 6.73 17.48
CA LEU A 43 4.05 5.72 16.78
C LEU A 43 4.16 4.34 17.42
N GLU A 44 5.34 3.96 17.92
CA GLU A 44 5.50 2.75 18.75
C GLU A 44 4.66 2.82 20.02
N THR A 45 4.69 3.97 20.71
CA THR A 45 3.92 4.18 21.93
C THR A 45 2.42 4.08 21.68
N MET A 46 1.93 4.68 20.58
CA MET A 46 0.52 4.57 20.19
C MET A 46 0.12 3.13 19.87
N THR A 47 0.99 2.38 19.19
CA THR A 47 0.76 0.94 18.89
C THR A 47 0.61 0.13 20.20
N LYS A 48 1.48 0.37 21.19
CA LYS A 48 1.42 -0.29 22.51
C LYS A 48 0.18 0.11 23.30
N ASN A 49 -0.23 1.38 23.25
CA ASN A 49 -1.45 1.85 23.92
C ASN A 49 -2.71 1.18 23.34
N LEU A 50 -2.78 1.05 22.01
CA LEU A 50 -3.87 0.36 21.34
C LEU A 50 -3.91 -1.14 21.71
N ALA A 51 -2.74 -1.79 21.73
CA ALA A 51 -2.60 -3.17 22.20
C ALA A 51 -3.05 -3.34 23.65
N MET A 52 -2.70 -2.41 24.54
CA MET A 52 -3.13 -2.42 25.94
C MET A 52 -4.66 -2.31 26.07
N SER A 53 -5.28 -1.42 25.29
CA SER A 53 -6.74 -1.28 25.24
C SER A 53 -7.44 -2.55 24.74
N ARG A 54 -6.87 -3.23 23.74
CA ARG A 54 -7.39 -4.52 23.24
C ARG A 54 -7.23 -5.66 24.24
N ALA A 55 -6.08 -5.73 24.91
CA ALA A 55 -5.83 -6.72 25.95
C ALA A 55 -6.89 -6.63 27.06
N GLN A 56 -7.22 -5.41 27.48
CA GLN A 56 -8.26 -5.14 28.49
C GLN A 56 -9.66 -5.51 28.00
N THR A 57 -10.05 -5.08 26.80
CA THR A 57 -11.42 -5.28 26.29
C THR A 57 -11.70 -6.73 25.88
N GLN A 58 -10.69 -7.47 25.41
CA GLN A 58 -10.82 -8.84 24.92
C GLN A 58 -10.37 -9.90 25.94
N GLN A 59 -9.93 -9.50 27.14
CA GLN A 59 -9.34 -10.38 28.17
C GLN A 59 -8.21 -11.28 27.62
N LYS A 60 -7.40 -10.75 26.70
CA LYS A 60 -6.22 -11.42 26.15
C LYS A 60 -4.96 -10.96 26.87
N ASP A 61 -3.89 -11.75 26.80
CA ASP A 61 -2.59 -11.29 27.26
C ASP A 61 -2.06 -10.15 26.38
N PHE A 62 -1.32 -9.23 26.99
CA PHE A 62 -0.80 -8.04 26.30
C PHE A 62 0.08 -8.39 25.10
N LYS A 63 0.86 -9.47 25.19
CA LYS A 63 1.79 -9.86 24.12
C LYS A 63 1.03 -10.31 22.87
N THR A 64 0.01 -11.15 23.04
CA THR A 64 -0.87 -11.56 21.94
C THR A 64 -1.59 -10.35 21.33
N ALA A 65 -2.16 -9.47 22.15
CA ALA A 65 -2.84 -8.27 21.65
C ALA A 65 -1.87 -7.34 20.88
N LEU A 66 -0.62 -7.22 21.34
CA LEU A 66 0.41 -6.44 20.64
C LEU A 66 0.75 -7.04 19.27
N MET A 67 0.96 -8.35 19.19
CA MET A 67 1.23 -9.04 17.92
C MET A 67 0.07 -8.88 16.94
N GLU A 68 -1.18 -8.97 17.39
CA GLU A 68 -2.36 -8.76 16.56
C GLU A 68 -2.43 -7.33 16.00
N VAL A 69 -2.17 -6.32 16.85
CA VAL A 69 -2.14 -4.91 16.43
C VAL A 69 -1.00 -4.66 15.44
N GLU A 70 0.21 -5.12 15.75
CA GLU A 70 1.38 -4.95 14.87
C GLU A 70 1.16 -5.58 13.49
N LEU A 71 0.56 -6.79 13.45
CA LEU A 71 0.19 -7.45 12.21
C LEU A 71 -0.82 -6.62 11.41
N GLN A 72 -1.89 -6.14 12.04
CA GLN A 72 -2.90 -5.34 11.37
C GLN A 72 -2.35 -4.02 10.85
N VAL A 73 -1.55 -3.31 11.65
CA VAL A 73 -0.85 -2.10 11.21
C VAL A 73 0.04 -2.40 10.01
N SER A 74 0.75 -3.53 10.01
CA SER A 74 1.63 -3.93 8.91
C SER A 74 0.85 -4.23 7.63
N ILE A 75 -0.33 -4.85 7.73
CA ILE A 75 -1.22 -5.09 6.58
C ILE A 75 -1.70 -3.76 5.97
N HIS A 76 -2.15 -2.81 6.79
CA HIS A 76 -2.56 -1.49 6.31
C HIS A 76 -1.38 -0.75 5.67
N LEU A 77 -0.21 -0.79 6.30
CA LEU A 77 1.00 -0.16 5.80
C LEU A 77 1.42 -0.74 4.44
N ALA A 78 1.34 -2.07 4.27
CA ALA A 78 1.64 -2.73 3.00
C ALA A 78 0.71 -2.24 1.88
N LYS A 79 -0.60 -2.14 2.14
CA LYS A 79 -1.58 -1.61 1.18
C LYS A 79 -1.31 -0.15 0.81
N LEU A 80 -0.96 0.68 1.79
CA LEU A 80 -0.64 2.10 1.58
C LEU A 80 0.61 2.29 0.73
N LEU A 81 1.62 1.45 0.94
CA LEU A 81 2.93 1.58 0.31
C LEU A 81 3.09 0.75 -0.97
N GLU A 82 2.21 -0.21 -1.28
CA GLU A 82 2.24 -1.00 -2.52
C GLU A 82 2.55 -0.16 -3.77
N PRO A 83 1.90 1.02 -3.98
CA PRO A 83 2.13 1.85 -5.18
C PRO A 83 3.52 2.51 -5.22
N THR A 84 4.26 2.51 -4.10
CA THR A 84 5.59 3.12 -3.99
C THR A 84 6.72 2.14 -4.28
N ILE A 85 6.43 0.84 -4.26
CA ILE A 85 7.43 -0.23 -4.42
C ILE A 85 7.89 -0.34 -5.88
N ASP A 86 6.97 -0.23 -6.83
CA ASP A 86 7.25 -0.33 -8.27
C ASP A 86 6.40 0.69 -9.06
N PRO A 87 6.99 1.49 -9.98
CA PRO A 87 6.24 2.43 -10.81
C PRO A 87 5.08 1.79 -11.59
N ALA A 88 5.17 0.50 -11.94
CA ALA A 88 4.08 -0.24 -12.57
C ALA A 88 2.87 -0.43 -11.63
N LEU A 89 3.12 -0.62 -10.33
CA LEU A 89 2.07 -0.70 -9.31
C LEU A 89 1.41 0.67 -9.08
N ALA A 90 2.16 1.76 -9.25
CA ALA A 90 1.64 3.12 -9.09
C ALA A 90 0.52 3.48 -10.07
N CYS A 91 0.47 2.83 -11.24
CA CYS A 91 -0.47 3.13 -12.31
C CYS A 91 -1.43 1.97 -12.65
N THR A 92 -1.35 0.88 -11.87
CA THR A 92 -2.25 -0.28 -11.97
C THR A 92 -3.02 -0.49 -10.67
N THR A 93 -4.09 -1.26 -10.73
CA THR A 93 -4.87 -1.66 -9.55
C THR A 93 -5.10 -3.17 -9.59
N ALA A 94 -4.94 -3.83 -8.45
CA ALA A 94 -5.29 -5.23 -8.28
C ALA A 94 -6.82 -5.39 -8.31
N LEU A 95 -7.28 -6.44 -8.98
CA LEU A 95 -8.68 -6.80 -9.15
C LEU A 95 -8.80 -8.33 -9.12
N SER A 96 -9.95 -8.80 -8.66
CA SER A 96 -10.36 -10.20 -8.83
C SER A 96 -11.15 -10.33 -10.14
N VAL A 97 -10.98 -11.46 -10.84
CA VAL A 97 -11.77 -11.76 -12.04
C VAL A 97 -13.14 -12.29 -11.60
N ASP A 98 -14.11 -11.39 -11.46
CA ASP A 98 -15.48 -11.67 -11.04
C ASP A 98 -16.41 -11.78 -12.27
N GLY A 99 -16.31 -12.81 -13.10
CA GLY A 99 -17.14 -12.87 -14.31
C GLY A 99 -16.94 -14.09 -15.20
N GLU A 100 -17.90 -14.29 -16.12
CA GLU A 100 -18.05 -15.44 -17.03
C GLU A 100 -16.79 -15.73 -17.86
N ASP A 101 -16.66 -16.99 -18.24
CA ASP A 101 -15.54 -17.56 -18.99
C ASP A 101 -15.22 -16.71 -20.25
N GLY A 102 -13.94 -16.44 -20.52
CA GLY A 102 -13.48 -15.78 -21.76
C GLY A 102 -12.73 -14.45 -21.64
N ILE A 103 -12.31 -13.99 -20.45
CA ILE A 103 -11.39 -12.84 -20.37
C ILE A 103 -9.99 -13.31 -20.81
N VAL A 104 -9.50 -12.81 -21.94
CA VAL A 104 -8.18 -13.17 -22.47
C VAL A 104 -7.16 -12.08 -22.16
N CYS A 105 -6.02 -12.47 -21.60
CA CYS A 105 -4.93 -11.54 -21.35
C CYS A 105 -4.31 -11.05 -22.67
N GLY A 106 -4.38 -9.75 -22.95
CA GLY A 106 -3.82 -9.15 -24.17
C GLY A 106 -2.29 -9.21 -24.31
N VAL A 107 -1.57 -9.81 -23.35
CA VAL A 107 -0.10 -9.99 -23.39
C VAL A 107 0.27 -11.43 -23.73
N CYS A 108 -0.19 -12.42 -22.95
CA CYS A 108 0.11 -13.84 -23.21
C CYS A 108 -0.92 -14.53 -24.12
N GLN A 109 -2.07 -13.91 -24.38
CA GLN A 109 -3.18 -14.45 -25.17
C GLN A 109 -3.84 -15.69 -24.55
N GLU A 110 -3.61 -15.94 -23.27
CA GLU A 110 -4.25 -17.02 -22.51
C GLU A 110 -5.47 -16.49 -21.76
N GLU A 111 -6.43 -17.37 -21.53
CA GLU A 111 -7.62 -17.09 -20.74
C GLU A 111 -7.25 -16.88 -19.27
N MET A 112 -7.85 -15.86 -18.67
CA MET A 112 -7.69 -15.54 -17.26
C MET A 112 -8.71 -16.35 -16.47
N GLU A 113 -8.24 -17.21 -15.58
CA GLU A 113 -9.14 -18.02 -14.76
C GLU A 113 -9.84 -17.16 -13.70
N LYS A 114 -11.01 -17.62 -13.25
CA LYS A 114 -11.72 -17.01 -12.12
C LYS A 114 -10.83 -17.07 -10.88
N GLU A 115 -10.93 -16.03 -10.06
CA GLU A 115 -10.15 -15.89 -8.81
C GLU A 115 -8.62 -15.73 -8.98
N HIS A 116 -8.08 -15.76 -10.21
CA HIS A 116 -6.67 -15.46 -10.42
C HIS A 116 -6.37 -13.96 -10.26
N GLU A 117 -5.16 -13.65 -9.77
CA GLU A 117 -4.69 -12.28 -9.57
C GLU A 117 -4.57 -11.54 -10.91
N ALA A 118 -5.44 -10.53 -11.09
CA ALA A 118 -5.48 -9.67 -12.24
C ALA A 118 -5.10 -8.23 -11.86
N ARG A 119 -4.57 -7.50 -12.83
CA ARG A 119 -4.38 -6.05 -12.71
C ARG A 119 -4.96 -5.31 -13.89
N ALA A 120 -5.57 -4.17 -13.61
CA ALA A 120 -5.99 -3.22 -14.63
C ALA A 120 -5.13 -1.95 -14.60
N ILE A 121 -4.87 -1.38 -15.78
CA ILE A 121 -4.30 -0.03 -15.88
C ILE A 121 -5.37 1.00 -15.55
N MET A 122 -5.15 1.84 -14.56
CA MET A 122 -6.19 2.74 -14.02
C MET A 122 -6.76 3.75 -15.05
N GLU A 123 -5.96 4.17 -16.03
CA GLU A 123 -6.37 5.17 -17.04
C GLU A 123 -7.34 4.61 -18.08
N CYS A 124 -7.28 3.30 -18.36
CA CYS A 124 -8.07 2.68 -19.44
C CYS A 124 -8.83 1.42 -19.03
N MET A 125 -8.64 0.95 -17.80
CA MET A 125 -9.26 -0.22 -17.19
C MET A 125 -9.06 -1.55 -17.93
N HIS A 126 -8.16 -1.63 -18.90
CA HIS A 126 -7.77 -2.89 -19.53
C HIS A 126 -7.08 -3.81 -18.54
N MET A 127 -7.55 -5.06 -18.48
CA MET A 127 -7.13 -6.09 -17.55
C MET A 127 -6.12 -7.07 -18.17
N PHE A 128 -5.19 -7.55 -17.34
CA PHE A 128 -4.17 -8.52 -17.68
C PHE A 128 -3.85 -9.37 -16.45
N HIS A 129 -3.20 -10.52 -16.64
CA HIS A 129 -2.53 -11.21 -15.54
C HIS A 129 -1.56 -10.25 -14.83
N ASP A 130 -1.55 -10.29 -13.50
CA ASP A 130 -0.65 -9.51 -12.65
C ASP A 130 0.80 -9.53 -13.17
N SER A 131 1.35 -10.74 -13.32
CA SER A 131 2.73 -10.94 -13.75
C SER A 131 3.00 -10.46 -15.18
N CYS A 132 2.01 -10.51 -16.07
CA CYS A 132 2.15 -10.10 -17.47
C CYS A 132 2.27 -8.59 -17.59
N ILE A 133 1.35 -7.85 -16.96
CA ILE A 133 1.37 -6.39 -17.06
C ILE A 133 2.55 -5.79 -16.29
N LEU A 134 2.94 -6.36 -15.15
CA LEU A 134 4.12 -5.89 -14.42
C LEU A 134 5.41 -6.10 -15.25
N LYS A 135 5.58 -7.23 -15.92
CA LYS A 135 6.72 -7.45 -16.83
C LYS A 135 6.71 -6.48 -18.01
N TRP A 136 5.55 -6.22 -18.60
CA TRP A 136 5.42 -5.26 -19.70
C TRP A 136 5.78 -3.84 -19.27
N LEU A 137 5.29 -3.41 -18.10
CA LEU A 137 5.48 -2.05 -17.59
C LEU A 137 6.91 -1.74 -17.13
N LYS A 138 7.73 -2.77 -16.91
CA LYS A 138 9.18 -2.59 -16.68
C LYS A 138 9.93 -2.07 -17.91
N ILE A 139 9.39 -2.31 -19.11
CA ILE A 139 10.04 -1.95 -20.38
C ILE A 139 9.28 -0.82 -21.07
N ASN A 140 7.95 -0.81 -20.98
CA ASN A 140 7.07 0.15 -21.64
C ASN A 140 6.24 0.91 -20.61
N ASN A 141 5.84 2.15 -20.90
CA ASN A 141 4.95 2.91 -20.01
C ASN A 141 3.52 3.06 -20.57
N THR A 142 3.09 2.15 -21.45
CA THR A 142 1.81 2.23 -22.15
C THR A 142 1.02 0.93 -22.11
N CYS A 143 -0.30 1.02 -22.13
CA CYS A 143 -1.20 -0.12 -22.25
C CYS A 143 -0.91 -0.97 -23.50
N PRO A 144 -0.76 -2.31 -23.39
CA PRO A 144 -0.61 -3.20 -24.54
C PRO A 144 -1.75 -3.12 -25.56
N LEU A 145 -2.98 -2.84 -25.10
CA LEU A 145 -4.18 -2.85 -25.95
C LEU A 145 -4.45 -1.50 -26.61
N CYS A 146 -4.41 -0.39 -25.86
CA CYS A 146 -4.81 0.93 -26.37
C CYS A 146 -3.71 1.98 -26.39
N ARG A 147 -2.48 1.65 -25.95
CA ARG A 147 -1.34 2.56 -25.86
C ARG A 147 -1.51 3.78 -24.94
N ALA A 148 -2.58 3.83 -24.13
CA ALA A 148 -2.72 4.85 -23.10
C ALA A 148 -1.52 4.80 -22.13
N THR A 149 -0.98 5.98 -21.79
CA THR A 149 0.17 6.10 -20.90
C THR A 149 -0.22 5.75 -19.45
N CYS A 150 0.58 4.90 -18.83
CA CYS A 150 0.45 4.54 -17.42
C CYS A 150 0.93 5.71 -16.56
N LYS A 151 0.00 6.46 -15.97
CA LYS A 151 0.30 7.59 -15.10
C LYS A 151 0.22 7.15 -13.64
N PRO A 152 1.29 7.30 -12.85
CA PRO A 152 1.26 6.94 -11.44
C PRO A 152 0.27 7.83 -10.69
N LYS A 153 -0.60 7.25 -9.85
CA LYS A 153 -1.39 8.03 -8.90
C LYS A 153 -0.45 8.60 -7.85
N LYS A 154 -0.51 9.92 -7.64
CA LYS A 154 0.13 10.54 -6.49
C LYS A 154 -0.62 10.07 -5.24
N LEU A 155 0.09 9.49 -4.29
CA LEU A 155 -0.50 9.10 -3.01
C LEU A 155 -0.82 10.36 -2.22
N HIS A 156 -2.12 10.61 -2.02
CA HIS A 156 -2.60 11.64 -1.11
C HIS A 156 -3.28 10.97 0.08
N PHE A 157 -2.54 10.82 1.17
CA PHE A 157 -2.95 10.03 2.34
C PHE A 157 -4.24 10.52 3.02
N GLN A 158 -4.65 11.77 2.79
CA GLN A 158 -5.87 12.36 3.35
C GLN A 158 -7.17 11.82 2.70
N GLU A 159 -7.08 11.13 1.56
CA GLU A 159 -8.25 10.64 0.80
C GLU A 159 -8.36 9.11 0.78
N ILE A 160 -7.42 8.40 1.41
CA ILE A 160 -7.37 6.93 1.39
C ILE A 160 -8.36 6.37 2.42
N LYS A 161 -9.50 5.85 1.93
CA LYS A 161 -10.40 5.00 2.71
C LYS A 161 -10.04 3.53 2.43
N ILE A 162 -9.53 2.82 3.45
CA ILE A 162 -9.26 1.38 3.39
C ILE A 162 -10.46 0.62 3.96
#